data_AF-A0A7S1HZG1-F1
#
_entry.id   AF-A0A7S1HZG1-F1
#
_cell.length_a   1.000
_cell.length_b   1.000
_cell.length_c   1.000
_cell.angle_alpha   90.00
_cell.angle_beta   90.00
_cell.angle_gamma   90.00
#
_symmetry.space_group_name_H-M   'P 1'
#
loop_
_entity.id
_entity.type
_entity.pdbx_description
1 polymer ?
#
loop_
_entity_poly.entity_id
_entity_poly.type
_entity_poly.pdbx_seq_one_letter_code
_entity_poly.pdbx_strand_id
1 'polypeptide(L)'
;IFRFLMSKNGALRVAVVVVGAYVGYHSLCKLYNRLKPCYAIPVGSTDLIVPDDAKRSYELFTLENGMNVITISDPDTLTSAASMSVALGSMSDPDDLPGLAHFIEHMLFLGTKEYPSEGDFNTFLSAHAGNTNASTDMHETNYIFDVTSTQFKQALRRWSSFFKCPLFTPAATNRELIAIHSEHDKNMQQDGWRCWEFSKNISNPNYPFSKFFTGNLTTLQEIPSKKGINLNARMQRHYKTHYSANLMTLAVYGKEPNSVLKEWVVQLFSPVRNKNLSVPTFTGKPYTMQQLGMFHKMVPVALLHTVTLMFPIEKGYERYLTREYDYLGHLIGHEAEGSILHLLKYPHPLLQALAPFTCQPLPALSPP
;
A
#
# COMPACT_ATOMS: atom_id res chain seq x y z
N ILE A 1 -11.57 10.20 32.91
CA ILE A 1 -10.42 11.15 32.89
C ILE A 1 -10.53 11.98 31.60
N PHE A 2 -11.48 12.91 31.55
CA PHE A 2 -11.60 13.88 30.46
C PHE A 2 -11.95 15.22 31.11
N ARG A 3 -10.92 16.04 31.41
CA ARG A 3 -11.13 17.46 31.70
C ARG A 3 -10.90 18.21 30.40
N PHE A 4 -11.96 18.49 29.67
CA PHE A 4 -11.92 19.48 28.59
C PHE A 4 -11.66 20.85 29.23
N LEU A 5 -10.46 21.42 29.02
CA LEU A 5 -10.19 22.81 29.34
C LEU A 5 -10.95 23.67 28.33
N MET A 6 -12.11 24.19 28.74
CA MET A 6 -12.86 25.16 27.94
C MET A 6 -12.11 26.49 27.91
N SER A 7 -11.83 26.99 26.70
CA SER A 7 -11.44 28.39 26.47
C SER A 7 -12.61 29.31 26.84
N LYS A 8 -12.32 30.41 27.55
CA LYS A 8 -13.31 31.41 28.02
C LYS A 8 -14.02 32.19 26.90
N ASN A 9 -13.60 32.05 25.65
CA ASN A 9 -14.24 32.70 24.51
C ASN A 9 -14.93 31.64 23.66
N GLY A 10 -16.26 31.61 23.72
CA GLY A 10 -17.14 30.59 23.14
C GLY A 10 -17.15 30.52 21.61
N ALA A 11 -16.07 30.01 21.02
CA ALA A 11 -16.04 29.53 19.65
C ALA A 11 -14.98 28.42 19.50
N LEU A 12 -15.26 27.23 20.00
CA LEU A 12 -14.59 26.01 19.55
C LEU A 12 -15.64 25.12 18.87
N ARG A 13 -15.70 25.20 17.54
CA ARG A 13 -16.50 24.29 16.71
C ARG A 13 -15.55 23.19 16.23
N VAL A 14 -15.66 21.97 16.76
CA VAL A 14 -14.79 20.86 16.37
C VAL A 14 -15.43 20.13 15.18
N ALA A 15 -14.74 20.11 14.07
CA ALA A 15 -15.09 19.38 12.87
C ALA A 15 -14.33 18.04 12.87
N VAL A 16 -15.04 16.96 13.21
CA VAL A 16 -14.60 15.55 13.12
C VAL A 16 -13.67 15.08 14.24
N VAL A 17 -14.13 14.10 15.01
CA VAL A 17 -13.27 13.23 15.83
C VAL A 17 -12.95 12.00 15.00
N VAL A 18 -11.67 11.79 14.73
CA VAL A 18 -11.17 10.57 14.09
C VAL A 18 -10.62 9.67 15.18
N VAL A 19 -11.19 8.48 15.35
CA VAL A 19 -10.64 7.47 16.27
C VAL A 19 -9.90 6.44 15.44
N GLY A 20 -8.58 6.56 15.35
CA GLY A 20 -7.72 5.67 14.57
C GLY A 20 -7.02 4.64 15.45
N ALA A 21 -6.95 3.40 15.00
CA ALA A 21 -6.16 2.35 15.64
C ALA A 21 -4.92 2.02 14.79
N TYR A 22 -3.71 2.07 15.39
CA TYR A 22 -2.45 1.90 14.65
C TYR A 22 -1.76 0.57 14.96
N VAL A 23 -1.50 -0.25 13.94
CA VAL A 23 -0.93 -1.60 14.14
C VAL A 23 0.59 -1.56 14.25
N GLY A 24 1.13 -2.05 15.38
CA GLY A 24 2.57 -2.32 15.56
C GLY A 24 2.90 -3.81 15.47
N TYR A 25 4.01 -4.19 14.82
CA TYR A 25 4.40 -5.58 14.60
C TYR A 25 5.25 -6.15 15.74
N HIS A 26 4.77 -7.17 16.46
CA HIS A 26 5.69 -8.18 17.00
C HIS A 26 5.05 -9.55 17.24
N SER A 27 5.87 -10.56 16.98
CA SER A 27 5.68 -11.98 17.27
C SER A 27 5.71 -12.23 18.78
N LEU A 28 4.80 -13.08 19.28
CA LEU A 28 5.08 -14.10 20.29
C LEU A 28 3.87 -15.05 20.43
N CYS A 29 3.92 -16.13 19.65
CA CYS A 29 3.28 -17.40 20.01
C CYS A 29 3.97 -17.93 21.27
N LYS A 30 3.30 -17.93 22.43
CA LYS A 30 3.56 -18.82 23.57
C LYS A 30 2.56 -18.59 24.72
N LEU A 31 1.25 -18.83 24.50
CA LEU A 31 0.36 -19.29 25.58
C LEU A 31 -1.08 -19.71 25.16
N TYR A 32 -1.33 -20.17 23.94
CA TYR A 32 -2.72 -20.53 23.56
C TYR A 32 -2.83 -21.89 22.84
N ASN A 33 -2.16 -22.91 23.39
CA ASN A 33 -2.30 -24.30 22.95
C ASN A 33 -3.47 -25.05 23.62
N ARG A 34 -4.57 -24.38 23.98
CA ARG A 34 -5.71 -25.06 24.65
C ARG A 34 -7.11 -24.84 24.10
N LEU A 35 -7.29 -24.10 23.02
CA LEU A 35 -8.53 -24.12 22.25
C LEU A 35 -8.15 -24.19 20.78
N LYS A 36 -8.44 -25.33 20.13
CA LYS A 36 -8.15 -25.57 18.71
C LYS A 36 -8.73 -24.44 17.85
N PRO A 37 -7.92 -23.70 17.07
CA PRO A 37 -8.38 -23.07 15.86
C PRO A 37 -8.05 -24.01 14.70
N CYS A 38 -8.96 -24.93 14.38
CA CYS A 38 -9.11 -25.30 12.96
C CYS A 38 -9.82 -24.06 12.40
N TYR A 39 -9.25 -23.23 11.54
CA TYR A 39 -8.70 -23.56 10.23
C TYR A 39 -7.52 -22.63 9.93
N ALA A 40 -6.30 -23.17 9.91
CA ALA A 40 -5.24 -22.59 9.10
C ALA A 40 -5.54 -22.99 7.65
N ILE A 41 -5.66 -22.02 6.72
CA ILE A 41 -5.70 -22.34 5.29
C ILE A 41 -4.35 -22.98 4.96
N PRO A 42 -4.30 -24.27 4.58
CA PRO A 42 -3.06 -24.91 4.22
C PRO A 42 -2.47 -24.20 3.00
N VAL A 43 -1.16 -23.99 3.01
CA VAL A 43 -0.40 -23.72 1.79
C VAL A 43 -0.67 -24.90 0.84
N GLY A 44 -1.42 -24.65 -0.24
CA GLY A 44 -1.89 -25.68 -1.19
C GLY A 44 -3.40 -25.93 -1.24
N SER A 45 -4.22 -25.21 -0.45
CA SER A 45 -5.68 -25.23 -0.63
C SER A 45 -6.09 -24.46 -1.89
N THR A 46 -6.51 -25.17 -2.92
CA THR A 46 -7.07 -24.63 -4.18
C THR A 46 -8.51 -24.16 -4.06
N ASP A 47 -9.16 -24.40 -2.93
CA ASP A 47 -10.58 -24.12 -2.75
C ASP A 47 -10.79 -22.64 -2.40
N LEU A 48 -10.90 -21.81 -3.43
CA LEU A 48 -11.33 -20.43 -3.31
C LEU A 48 -12.83 -20.41 -2.93
N ILE A 49 -13.15 -19.79 -1.80
CA ILE A 49 -14.53 -19.52 -1.42
C ILE A 49 -15.01 -18.33 -2.27
N VAL A 50 -15.98 -18.59 -3.15
CA VAL A 50 -16.64 -17.58 -3.98
C VAL A 50 -18.13 -17.54 -3.65
N PRO A 51 -18.83 -16.40 -3.88
CA PRO A 51 -20.28 -16.36 -3.75
C PRO A 51 -20.98 -17.41 -4.62
N ASP A 52 -22.07 -17.99 -4.13
CA ASP A 52 -22.84 -19.03 -4.85
C ASP A 52 -23.38 -18.54 -6.20
N ASP A 53 -23.59 -17.24 -6.36
CA ASP A 53 -24.07 -16.57 -7.57
C ASP A 53 -22.95 -16.00 -8.45
N ALA A 54 -21.69 -16.34 -8.16
CA ALA A 54 -20.55 -15.87 -8.93
C ALA A 54 -20.61 -16.38 -10.38
N LYS A 55 -20.77 -15.45 -11.32
CA LYS A 55 -20.75 -15.75 -12.77
C LYS A 55 -19.35 -15.96 -13.34
N ARG A 56 -18.33 -15.51 -12.61
CA ARG A 56 -16.92 -15.56 -13.01
C ARG A 56 -16.31 -16.88 -12.56
N SER A 57 -15.34 -17.38 -13.33
CA SER A 57 -14.56 -18.56 -12.95
C SER A 57 -13.20 -18.12 -12.42
N TYR A 58 -12.73 -18.76 -11.36
CA TYR A 58 -11.48 -18.41 -10.69
C TYR A 58 -10.55 -19.63 -10.63
N GLU A 59 -9.25 -19.41 -10.77
CA GLU A 59 -8.23 -20.44 -10.56
C GLU A 59 -7.06 -19.87 -9.76
N LEU A 60 -6.70 -20.55 -8.66
CA LEU A 60 -5.54 -20.26 -7.83
C LEU A 60 -4.43 -21.27 -8.11
N PHE A 61 -3.22 -20.80 -8.34
CA PHE A 61 -2.06 -21.67 -8.48
C PHE A 61 -0.76 -20.93 -8.14
N THR A 62 0.31 -21.69 -7.93
CA THR A 62 1.66 -21.15 -7.74
C THR A 62 2.52 -21.58 -8.93
N LEU A 63 3.22 -20.63 -9.55
CA LEU A 63 4.19 -20.92 -10.60
C LEU A 63 5.41 -21.65 -10.04
N GLU A 64 6.19 -22.33 -10.89
CA GLU A 64 7.43 -23.02 -10.46
C GLU A 64 8.45 -22.07 -9.83
N ASN A 65 8.42 -20.78 -10.19
CA ASN A 65 9.26 -19.75 -9.59
C ASN A 65 8.73 -19.21 -8.24
N GLY A 66 7.68 -19.82 -7.68
CA GLY A 66 7.12 -19.49 -6.37
C GLY A 66 6.15 -18.30 -6.36
N MET A 67 5.84 -17.69 -7.51
CA MET A 67 4.85 -16.62 -7.61
C MET A 67 3.44 -17.17 -7.42
N ASN A 68 2.66 -16.54 -6.54
CA ASN A 68 1.25 -16.87 -6.36
C ASN A 68 0.41 -16.18 -7.42
N VAL A 69 -0.56 -16.89 -7.99
CA VAL A 69 -1.39 -16.39 -9.09
C VAL A 69 -2.86 -16.69 -8.82
N ILE A 70 -3.71 -15.70 -9.12
CA ILE A 70 -5.13 -15.90 -9.35
C ILE A 70 -5.48 -15.47 -10.78
N THR A 71 -6.15 -16.34 -11.54
CA THR A 71 -6.78 -15.98 -12.81
C THR A 71 -8.30 -15.91 -12.63
N ILE A 72 -8.92 -14.94 -13.29
CA ILE A 72 -10.35 -14.64 -13.19
C ILE A 72 -10.89 -14.52 -14.61
N SER A 73 -11.69 -15.49 -15.03
CA SER A 73 -12.32 -15.55 -16.33
C SER A 73 -13.73 -14.97 -16.28
N ASP A 74 -13.99 -13.97 -17.12
CA ASP A 74 -15.27 -13.29 -17.28
C ASP A 74 -15.59 -13.12 -18.77
N PRO A 75 -16.28 -14.11 -19.40
CA PRO A 75 -16.53 -14.10 -20.84
C PRO A 75 -17.28 -12.87 -21.38
N ASP A 76 -17.99 -12.15 -20.51
CA ASP A 76 -18.80 -10.98 -20.86
C ASP A 76 -18.01 -9.67 -20.76
N THR A 77 -16.76 -9.69 -20.27
CA THR A 77 -15.99 -8.47 -20.08
C THR A 77 -15.48 -7.84 -21.37
N LEU A 78 -15.62 -6.52 -21.47
CA LEU A 78 -15.04 -5.68 -22.53
C LEU A 78 -13.62 -5.19 -22.19
N THR A 79 -13.28 -5.20 -20.91
CA THR A 79 -11.99 -4.74 -20.36
C THR A 79 -11.35 -5.85 -19.57
N SER A 80 -10.06 -6.10 -19.80
CA SER A 80 -9.24 -7.03 -19.03
C SER A 80 -8.22 -6.25 -18.21
N ALA A 81 -7.74 -6.83 -17.11
CA ALA A 81 -6.86 -6.15 -16.17
C ALA A 81 -5.88 -7.11 -15.53
N ALA A 82 -4.76 -6.59 -15.04
CA ALA A 82 -3.86 -7.34 -14.18
C ALA A 82 -3.33 -6.47 -13.03
N SER A 83 -3.01 -7.12 -11.91
CA SER A 83 -2.39 -6.50 -10.74
C SER A 83 -1.25 -7.37 -10.23
N MET A 84 -0.10 -6.75 -9.93
CA MET A 84 1.05 -7.40 -9.31
C MET A 84 1.31 -6.72 -7.98
N SER A 85 1.13 -7.42 -6.87
CA SER A 85 1.65 -7.00 -5.56
C SER A 85 3.01 -7.63 -5.34
N VAL A 86 4.01 -6.81 -5.04
CA VAL A 86 5.32 -7.22 -4.56
C VAL A 86 5.34 -6.95 -3.06
N ALA A 87 5.59 -7.96 -2.22
CA ALA A 87 5.67 -7.83 -0.75
C ALA A 87 6.97 -7.15 -0.29
N LEU A 88 7.20 -5.94 -0.80
CA LEU A 88 8.31 -5.05 -0.53
C LEU A 88 7.81 -3.61 -0.71
N GLY A 89 7.81 -2.81 0.36
CA GLY A 89 7.39 -1.40 0.32
C GLY A 89 8.39 -0.48 1.04
N SER A 90 8.00 0.76 1.30
CA SER A 90 8.90 1.83 1.77
C SER A 90 9.53 1.59 3.16
N MET A 91 8.98 0.71 4.00
CA MET A 91 9.67 0.34 5.25
C MET A 91 10.98 -0.42 4.98
N SER A 92 11.12 -1.01 3.80
CA SER A 92 12.32 -1.70 3.34
C SER A 92 13.34 -0.78 2.68
N ASP A 93 13.06 0.53 2.60
CA ASP A 93 14.00 1.50 2.06
C ASP A 93 15.32 1.48 2.86
N PRO A 94 16.47 1.53 2.19
CA PRO A 94 17.74 1.75 2.87
C PRO A 94 17.70 3.06 3.68
N ASP A 95 18.29 3.07 4.87
CA ASP A 95 18.31 4.26 5.73
C ASP A 95 19.04 5.45 5.08
N ASP A 96 19.94 5.17 4.12
CA ASP A 96 20.66 6.15 3.34
C ASP A 96 19.92 6.64 2.09
N LEU A 97 18.77 6.02 1.75
CA LEU A 97 17.92 6.34 0.59
C LEU A 97 16.41 6.21 0.91
N PRO A 98 15.84 7.01 1.82
CA PRO A 98 14.39 7.04 2.03
C PRO A 98 13.66 7.44 0.74
N GLY A 99 12.61 6.70 0.37
CA GLY A 99 11.86 6.86 -0.88
C GLY A 99 12.33 5.99 -2.04
N LEU A 100 13.26 5.05 -1.81
CA LEU A 100 13.81 4.23 -2.89
C LEU A 100 12.80 3.24 -3.47
N ALA A 101 11.91 2.65 -2.67
CA ALA A 101 10.87 1.75 -3.14
C ALA A 101 9.90 2.49 -4.08
N HIS A 102 9.43 3.67 -3.68
CA HIS A 102 8.61 4.55 -4.50
C HIS A 102 9.35 4.97 -5.79
N PHE A 103 10.64 5.26 -5.70
CA PHE A 103 11.42 5.56 -6.89
C PHE A 103 11.55 4.37 -7.85
N ILE A 104 11.74 3.15 -7.34
CA ILE A 104 11.78 1.94 -8.19
C ILE A 104 10.44 1.72 -8.88
N GLU A 105 9.33 1.98 -8.19
CA GLU A 105 7.99 1.91 -8.76
C GLU A 105 7.86 2.72 -10.04
N HIS A 106 8.15 4.02 -9.98
CA HIS A 106 8.17 4.90 -11.16
C HIS A 106 9.09 4.37 -12.26
N MET A 107 10.29 3.94 -11.87
CA MET A 107 11.33 3.55 -12.80
C MET A 107 11.01 2.26 -13.57
N LEU A 108 10.06 1.43 -13.13
CA LEU A 108 9.62 0.25 -13.90
C LEU A 108 8.83 0.61 -15.16
N PHE A 109 8.20 1.80 -15.21
CA PHE A 109 7.46 2.27 -16.37
C PHE A 109 8.36 2.84 -17.48
N LEU A 110 9.64 3.10 -17.17
CA LEU A 110 10.57 3.83 -18.04
C LEU A 110 11.42 2.91 -18.92
N GLY A 111 10.80 1.85 -19.42
CA GLY A 111 11.37 0.98 -20.43
C GLY A 111 12.10 -0.26 -19.90
N THR A 112 12.11 -1.28 -20.76
CA THR A 112 12.66 -2.61 -20.48
C THR A 112 13.53 -3.07 -21.65
N LYS A 113 14.30 -4.15 -21.50
CA LYS A 113 15.12 -4.66 -22.62
C LYS A 113 14.28 -5.08 -23.83
N GLU A 114 13.07 -5.60 -23.60
CA GLU A 114 12.15 -6.02 -24.66
C GLU A 114 11.42 -4.82 -25.29
N TYR A 115 11.13 -3.79 -24.49
CA TYR A 115 10.41 -2.58 -24.88
C TYR A 115 11.19 -1.34 -24.39
N PRO A 116 12.24 -0.91 -25.12
CA PRO A 116 13.22 0.06 -24.60
C PRO A 116 12.77 1.52 -24.68
N SER A 117 11.74 1.82 -25.48
CA SER A 117 11.20 3.17 -25.54
C SER A 117 10.53 3.51 -24.21
N GLU A 118 10.96 4.62 -23.60
CA GLU A 118 10.29 5.15 -22.43
C GLU A 118 8.83 5.48 -22.75
N GLY A 119 7.91 5.13 -21.85
CA GLY A 119 6.48 5.35 -22.05
C GLY A 119 5.81 4.43 -23.08
N ASP A 120 6.50 3.43 -23.67
CA ASP A 120 5.90 2.47 -24.64
C ASP A 120 4.60 1.86 -24.11
N PHE A 121 4.62 1.42 -22.84
CA PHE A 121 3.47 0.81 -22.20
C PHE A 121 2.31 1.80 -22.05
N ASN A 122 2.57 3.01 -21.57
CA ASN A 122 1.53 4.04 -21.41
C ASN A 122 0.94 4.43 -22.77
N THR A 123 1.77 4.63 -23.79
CA THR A 123 1.31 4.89 -25.17
C THR A 123 0.47 3.74 -25.71
N PHE A 124 0.89 2.49 -25.49
CA PHE A 124 0.12 1.33 -25.89
C PHE A 124 -1.25 1.30 -25.21
N LEU A 125 -1.32 1.52 -23.91
CA LEU A 125 -2.59 1.51 -23.18
C LEU A 125 -3.52 2.65 -23.63
N SER A 126 -3.01 3.87 -23.74
CA SER A 126 -3.81 5.02 -24.21
C SER A 126 -4.39 4.80 -25.61
N ALA A 127 -3.66 4.13 -26.51
CA ALA A 127 -4.14 3.79 -27.85
C ALA A 127 -5.24 2.71 -27.86
N HIS A 128 -5.41 1.96 -26.77
CA HIS A 128 -6.32 0.82 -26.67
C HIS A 128 -7.30 0.93 -25.50
N ALA A 129 -7.65 2.17 -25.12
CA ALA A 129 -8.58 2.51 -24.04
C ALA A 129 -8.26 1.81 -22.71
N GLY A 130 -6.97 1.75 -22.38
CA GLY A 130 -6.45 1.22 -21.14
C GLY A 130 -5.78 2.29 -20.28
N ASN A 131 -5.66 2.00 -18.99
CA ASN A 131 -4.99 2.84 -18.01
C ASN A 131 -4.02 2.00 -17.18
N THR A 132 -3.05 2.65 -16.54
CA THR A 132 -2.15 2.01 -15.59
C THR A 132 -1.85 2.93 -14.43
N ASN A 133 -1.59 2.32 -13.28
CA ASN A 133 -1.12 3.03 -12.12
C ASN A 133 -0.25 2.08 -11.29
N ALA A 134 0.42 2.64 -10.29
CA ALA A 134 1.05 1.88 -9.24
C ALA A 134 0.97 2.64 -7.92
N SER A 135 1.22 1.93 -6.84
CA SER A 135 1.30 2.53 -5.51
C SER A 135 2.33 1.80 -4.67
N THR A 136 3.09 2.57 -3.90
CA THR A 136 4.01 2.04 -2.90
C THR A 136 3.50 2.37 -1.51
N ASP A 137 3.11 1.34 -0.77
CA ASP A 137 2.77 1.43 0.64
C ASP A 137 3.96 0.98 1.52
N MET A 138 3.76 0.90 2.83
CA MET A 138 4.75 0.53 3.81
C MET A 138 5.36 -0.85 3.57
N HIS A 139 4.54 -1.81 3.13
CA HIS A 139 4.91 -3.23 3.07
C HIS A 139 4.86 -3.82 1.67
N GLU A 140 4.23 -3.14 0.73
CA GLU A 140 4.04 -3.63 -0.63
C GLU A 140 4.14 -2.51 -1.66
N THR A 141 4.50 -2.89 -2.87
CA THR A 141 4.33 -2.07 -4.07
C THR A 141 3.39 -2.81 -5.01
N ASN A 142 2.30 -2.16 -5.39
CA ASN A 142 1.29 -2.70 -6.27
C ASN A 142 1.34 -2.01 -7.64
N TYR A 143 1.32 -2.79 -8.71
CA TYR A 143 1.26 -2.30 -10.09
C TYR A 143 -0.03 -2.81 -10.71
N ILE A 144 -0.77 -1.93 -11.40
CA ILE A 144 -2.03 -2.29 -12.05
C ILE A 144 -2.12 -1.74 -13.46
N PHE A 145 -2.83 -2.46 -14.32
CA PHE A 145 -3.33 -1.90 -15.57
C PHE A 145 -4.66 -2.53 -15.97
N ASP A 146 -5.41 -1.79 -16.76
CA ASP A 146 -6.55 -2.25 -17.52
C ASP A 146 -6.38 -1.92 -19.00
N VAL A 147 -7.05 -2.69 -19.87
CA VAL A 147 -7.06 -2.47 -21.32
C VAL A 147 -8.25 -3.18 -21.94
N THR A 148 -8.66 -2.77 -23.14
CA THR A 148 -9.63 -3.54 -23.93
C THR A 148 -9.23 -5.02 -24.05
N SER A 149 -10.18 -5.93 -23.83
CA SER A 149 -9.91 -7.38 -23.74
C SER A 149 -9.19 -7.93 -24.99
N THR A 150 -9.45 -7.37 -26.18
CA THR A 150 -8.80 -7.76 -27.44
C THR A 150 -7.30 -7.51 -27.46
N GLN A 151 -6.80 -6.59 -26.65
CA GLN A 151 -5.39 -6.19 -26.58
C GLN A 151 -4.68 -6.71 -25.33
N PHE A 152 -5.40 -7.47 -24.49
CA PHE A 152 -4.92 -7.86 -23.16
C PHE A 152 -3.61 -8.66 -23.21
N LYS A 153 -3.51 -9.68 -24.07
CA LYS A 153 -2.28 -10.47 -24.20
C LYS A 153 -1.06 -9.62 -24.57
N GLN A 154 -1.25 -8.61 -25.41
CA GLN A 154 -0.17 -7.71 -25.84
C GLN A 154 0.25 -6.73 -24.73
N ALA A 155 -0.72 -6.20 -23.98
CA ALA A 155 -0.46 -5.39 -22.79
C ALA A 155 0.28 -6.22 -21.72
N LEU A 156 -0.24 -7.42 -21.41
CA LEU A 156 0.33 -8.31 -20.41
C LEU A 156 1.77 -8.71 -20.75
N ARG A 157 2.09 -8.92 -22.03
CA ARG A 157 3.47 -9.19 -22.47
C ARG A 157 4.41 -8.02 -22.18
N ARG A 158 4.02 -6.79 -22.55
CA ARG A 158 4.80 -5.57 -22.24
C ARG A 158 4.98 -5.39 -20.75
N TRP A 159 3.90 -5.51 -20.00
CA TRP A 159 3.92 -5.30 -18.57
C TRP A 159 4.74 -6.37 -17.82
N SER A 160 4.72 -7.63 -18.29
CA SER A 160 5.56 -8.69 -17.71
C SER A 160 7.06 -8.38 -17.75
N SER A 161 7.54 -7.58 -18.72
CA SER A 161 8.96 -7.24 -18.81
C SER A 161 9.44 -6.30 -17.71
N PHE A 162 8.53 -5.60 -17.02
CA PHE A 162 8.84 -4.74 -15.87
C PHE A 162 9.48 -5.55 -14.74
N PHE A 163 9.04 -6.80 -14.57
CA PHE A 163 9.51 -7.70 -13.53
C PHE A 163 10.66 -8.62 -13.98
N LYS A 164 10.99 -8.62 -15.27
CA LYS A 164 12.06 -9.45 -15.86
C LYS A 164 13.34 -8.65 -16.14
N CYS A 165 13.21 -7.50 -16.80
CA CYS A 165 14.34 -6.83 -17.43
C CYS A 165 14.19 -5.30 -17.55
N PRO A 166 13.90 -4.55 -16.46
CA PRO A 166 13.87 -3.09 -16.49
C PRO A 166 15.25 -2.52 -16.84
N LEU A 167 15.27 -1.40 -17.59
CA LEU A 167 16.52 -0.79 -18.07
C LEU A 167 17.22 0.06 -17.01
N PHE A 168 16.46 0.83 -16.24
CA PHE A 168 17.00 1.73 -15.23
C PHE A 168 18.11 2.65 -15.78
N THR A 169 17.84 3.36 -16.88
CA THR A 169 18.87 4.21 -17.51
C THR A 169 19.21 5.42 -16.62
N PRO A 170 20.46 5.91 -16.60
CA PRO A 170 20.81 7.11 -15.86
C PRO A 170 20.03 8.36 -16.29
N ALA A 171 19.72 8.48 -17.58
CA ALA A 171 18.94 9.61 -18.11
C ALA A 171 17.50 9.61 -17.58
N ALA A 172 16.82 8.46 -17.61
CA ALA A 172 15.49 8.29 -17.02
C ALA A 172 15.52 8.57 -15.51
N THR A 173 16.53 8.03 -14.81
CA THR A 173 16.71 8.23 -13.35
C THR A 173 16.73 9.71 -12.98
N ASN A 174 17.49 10.53 -13.71
CA ASN A 174 17.61 11.95 -13.39
C ASN A 174 16.31 12.73 -13.67
N ARG A 175 15.58 12.39 -14.73
CA ARG A 175 14.30 13.05 -15.05
C ARG A 175 13.20 12.64 -14.07
N GLU A 176 13.11 11.36 -13.77
CA GLU A 176 12.05 10.83 -12.92
C GLU A 176 12.19 11.30 -11.47
N LEU A 177 13.42 11.54 -11.02
CA LEU A 177 13.65 12.14 -9.71
C LEU A 177 13.03 13.55 -9.59
N ILE A 178 12.98 14.32 -10.67
CA ILE A 178 12.32 15.63 -10.70
C ILE A 178 10.80 15.45 -10.57
N ALA A 179 10.24 14.42 -11.20
CA ALA A 179 8.82 14.10 -11.09
C ALA A 179 8.42 13.75 -9.64
N ILE A 180 9.19 12.89 -8.97
CA ILE A 180 8.96 12.56 -7.54
C ILE A 180 9.07 13.79 -6.65
N HIS A 181 10.03 14.67 -6.92
CA HIS A 181 10.14 15.91 -6.16
C HIS A 181 8.90 16.79 -6.34
N SER A 182 8.40 16.92 -7.57
CA SER A 182 7.18 17.68 -7.84
C SER A 182 5.95 17.04 -7.19
N GLU A 183 5.88 15.70 -7.11
CA GLU A 183 4.83 15.00 -6.39
C GLU A 183 4.88 15.29 -4.89
N HIS A 184 6.07 15.23 -4.29
CA HIS A 184 6.26 15.61 -2.90
C HIS A 184 5.81 17.06 -2.64
N ASP A 185 6.18 17.99 -3.51
CA ASP A 185 5.80 19.40 -3.41
C ASP A 185 4.27 19.59 -3.48
N LYS A 186 3.60 18.84 -4.35
CA LYS A 186 2.12 18.80 -4.42
C LYS A 186 1.53 18.27 -3.12
N ASN A 187 2.13 17.24 -2.53
CA ASN A 187 1.64 16.60 -1.30
C ASN A 187 1.81 17.50 -0.07
N MET A 188 2.80 18.42 -0.05
CA MET A 188 3.02 19.36 1.06
C MET A 188 1.84 20.30 1.34
N GLN A 189 0.96 20.52 0.36
CA GLN A 189 -0.23 21.37 0.48
C GLN A 189 -1.48 20.61 0.94
N GLN A 190 -1.42 19.27 1.05
CA GLN A 190 -2.55 18.43 1.40
C GLN A 190 -2.46 18.01 2.87
N ASP A 191 -3.45 18.38 3.69
CA ASP A 191 -3.45 18.10 5.13
C ASP A 191 -3.38 16.61 5.46
N GLY A 192 -3.94 15.73 4.62
CA GLY A 192 -3.82 14.27 4.81
C GLY A 192 -2.37 13.78 4.78
N TRP A 193 -1.60 14.20 3.78
CA TRP A 193 -0.18 13.88 3.66
C TRP A 193 0.66 14.50 4.78
N ARG A 194 0.35 15.75 5.15
CA ARG A 194 1.02 16.42 6.26
C ARG A 194 0.75 15.72 7.59
N CYS A 195 -0.48 15.30 7.86
CA CYS A 195 -0.86 14.51 9.03
C CYS A 195 -0.17 13.15 9.04
N TRP A 196 -0.08 12.49 7.88
CA TRP A 196 0.63 11.22 7.75
C TRP A 196 2.12 11.37 8.06
N GLU A 197 2.79 12.35 7.46
CA GLU A 197 4.20 12.63 7.72
C GLU A 197 4.43 13.05 9.17
N PHE A 198 3.54 13.85 9.75
CA PHE A 198 3.58 14.20 11.16
C PHE A 198 3.50 12.96 12.07
N SER A 199 2.60 12.02 11.77
CA SER A 199 2.46 10.77 12.54
C SER A 199 3.73 9.91 12.51
N LYS A 200 4.43 9.86 11.36
CA LYS A 200 5.73 9.18 11.23
C LYS A 200 6.80 9.87 12.07
N ASN A 201 6.86 11.19 12.06
CA ASN A 201 7.87 11.97 12.78
C ASN A 201 7.73 11.91 14.31
N ILE A 202 6.51 11.72 14.84
CA ILE A 202 6.28 11.54 16.28
C ILE A 202 6.38 10.07 16.73
N SER A 203 6.60 9.15 15.79
CA SER A 203 6.77 7.73 16.08
C SER A 203 8.19 7.42 16.59
N ASN A 204 8.43 6.17 16.96
CA ASN A 204 9.74 5.68 17.38
C ASN A 204 10.77 5.85 16.23
N PRO A 205 11.80 6.70 16.38
CA PRO A 205 12.76 6.99 15.31
C PRO A 205 13.64 5.80 14.93
N ASN A 206 13.67 4.75 15.75
CA ASN A 206 14.40 3.51 15.47
C ASN A 206 13.55 2.46 14.76
N TYR A 207 12.28 2.75 14.47
CA TYR A 207 11.37 1.85 13.78
C TYR A 207 11.14 2.35 12.34
N PRO A 208 11.12 1.49 11.30
CA PRO A 208 11.10 1.96 9.91
C PRO A 208 9.88 2.78 9.50
N PHE A 209 8.81 2.77 10.30
CA PHE A 209 7.67 3.66 10.11
C PHE A 209 8.06 5.15 10.19
N SER A 210 9.13 5.53 10.87
CA SER A 210 9.57 6.92 10.94
C SER A 210 10.25 7.42 9.67
N LYS A 211 10.48 6.57 8.66
CA LYS A 211 11.15 6.95 7.42
C LYS A 211 10.25 7.83 6.55
N PHE A 212 10.89 8.67 5.76
CA PHE A 212 10.22 9.44 4.72
C PHE A 212 10.01 8.58 3.47
N PHE A 213 8.77 8.18 3.22
CA PHE A 213 8.42 7.17 2.22
C PHE A 213 8.30 7.69 0.78
N THR A 214 7.98 8.97 0.59
CA THR A 214 7.80 9.53 -0.77
C THR A 214 9.15 9.71 -1.48
N GLY A 215 10.19 10.11 -0.75
CA GLY A 215 11.44 10.55 -1.37
C GLY A 215 11.33 11.93 -2.01
N ASN A 216 12.48 12.53 -2.30
CA ASN A 216 12.63 13.82 -2.98
C ASN A 216 14.10 14.01 -3.44
N LEU A 217 14.42 15.14 -4.06
CA LEU A 217 15.80 15.47 -4.47
C LEU A 217 16.80 15.38 -3.30
N THR A 218 16.43 15.85 -2.11
CA THR A 218 17.32 15.83 -0.95
C THR A 218 17.70 14.42 -0.52
N THR A 219 16.72 13.52 -0.42
CA THR A 219 16.90 12.16 0.08
C THR A 219 17.47 11.19 -0.95
N LEU A 220 17.19 11.39 -2.23
CA LEU A 220 17.60 10.48 -3.30
C LEU A 220 18.82 11.00 -4.10
N GLN A 221 19.14 12.30 -4.06
CA GLN A 221 20.28 12.87 -4.79
C GLN A 221 21.22 13.70 -3.92
N GLU A 222 20.77 14.76 -3.23
CA GLU A 222 21.68 15.71 -2.57
C GLU A 222 22.50 15.07 -1.44
N ILE A 223 21.82 14.41 -0.49
CA ILE A 223 22.48 13.72 0.64
C ILE A 223 23.31 12.52 0.14
N PRO A 224 22.79 11.63 -0.73
CA PRO A 224 23.55 10.52 -1.28
C PRO A 224 24.80 10.97 -2.06
N SER A 225 24.70 12.01 -2.89
CA SER A 225 25.82 12.51 -3.69
C SER A 225 26.96 13.02 -2.81
N LYS A 226 26.65 13.74 -1.73
CA LYS A 226 27.65 14.19 -0.73
C LYS A 226 28.38 13.02 -0.04
N LYS A 227 27.74 11.85 0.03
CA LYS A 227 28.31 10.61 0.58
C LYS A 227 28.96 9.72 -0.50
N GLY A 228 29.05 10.16 -1.74
CA GLY A 228 29.58 9.37 -2.86
C GLY A 228 28.68 8.20 -3.27
N ILE A 229 27.40 8.23 -2.92
CA ILE A 229 26.43 7.18 -3.23
C ILE A 229 25.82 7.45 -4.61
N ASN A 230 26.00 6.50 -5.54
CA ASN A 230 25.36 6.55 -6.85
C ASN A 230 23.93 5.97 -6.77
N LEU A 231 22.92 6.84 -6.87
CA LEU A 231 21.50 6.48 -6.80
C LEU A 231 21.14 5.37 -7.79
N ASN A 232 21.47 5.54 -9.08
CA ASN A 232 21.11 4.59 -10.12
C ASN A 232 21.68 3.18 -9.83
N ALA A 233 22.95 3.10 -9.45
CA ALA A 233 23.59 1.83 -9.10
C ALA A 233 22.98 1.19 -7.85
N ARG A 234 22.61 2.00 -6.84
CA ARG A 234 21.96 1.52 -5.61
C ARG A 234 20.54 1.04 -5.87
N MET A 235 19.77 1.76 -6.68
CA MET A 235 18.44 1.36 -7.13
C MET A 235 18.47 0.03 -7.88
N GLN A 236 19.34 -0.09 -8.90
CA GLN A 236 19.52 -1.35 -9.64
C GLN A 236 19.90 -2.51 -8.71
N ARG A 237 20.80 -2.26 -7.74
CA ARG A 237 21.18 -3.26 -6.74
C ARG A 237 19.98 -3.63 -5.87
N HIS A 238 19.23 -2.65 -5.37
CA HIS A 238 18.08 -2.89 -4.50
C HIS A 238 17.01 -3.72 -5.23
N TYR A 239 16.67 -3.41 -6.48
CA TYR A 239 15.79 -4.23 -7.30
C TYR A 239 16.34 -5.65 -7.49
N LYS A 240 17.61 -5.77 -7.91
CA LYS A 240 18.27 -7.08 -8.10
C LYS A 240 18.35 -7.91 -6.83
N THR A 241 18.38 -7.29 -5.66
CA THR A 241 18.41 -8.00 -4.38
C THR A 241 17.01 -8.38 -3.89
N HIS A 242 16.03 -7.49 -4.00
CA HIS A 242 14.75 -7.65 -3.27
C HIS A 242 13.53 -8.01 -4.12
N TYR A 243 13.49 -7.68 -5.42
CA TYR A 243 12.35 -8.03 -6.28
C TYR A 243 12.38 -9.51 -6.69
N SER A 244 11.71 -10.39 -5.94
CA SER A 244 11.77 -11.84 -6.15
C SER A 244 10.39 -12.41 -6.49
N ALA A 245 10.33 -13.36 -7.44
CA ALA A 245 9.08 -14.02 -7.83
C ALA A 245 8.31 -14.62 -6.64
N ASN A 246 9.00 -15.20 -5.66
CA ASN A 246 8.36 -15.80 -4.49
C ASN A 246 7.76 -14.78 -3.49
N LEU A 247 8.01 -13.48 -3.69
CA LEU A 247 7.38 -12.39 -2.95
C LEU A 247 6.31 -11.67 -3.77
N MET A 248 5.96 -12.21 -4.94
CA MET A 248 5.02 -11.63 -5.88
C MET A 248 3.70 -12.39 -5.87
N THR A 249 2.60 -11.64 -5.89
CA THR A 249 1.24 -12.16 -6.08
C THR A 249 0.61 -11.46 -7.28
N LEU A 250 0.21 -12.25 -8.27
CA LEU A 250 -0.34 -11.78 -9.55
C LEU A 250 -1.83 -12.11 -9.65
N ALA A 251 -2.64 -11.11 -9.95
CA ALA A 251 -4.03 -11.29 -10.36
C ALA A 251 -4.19 -10.95 -11.85
N VAL A 252 -4.88 -11.82 -12.60
CA VAL A 252 -5.16 -11.65 -14.04
C VAL A 252 -6.65 -11.83 -14.28
N TYR A 253 -7.32 -10.76 -14.69
CA TYR A 253 -8.74 -10.73 -15.02
C TYR A 253 -8.90 -10.56 -16.53
N GLY A 254 -9.66 -11.44 -17.18
CA GLY A 254 -9.85 -11.34 -18.62
C GLY A 254 -11.03 -12.13 -19.16
N LYS A 255 -11.25 -11.93 -20.46
CA LYS A 255 -12.35 -12.58 -21.20
C LYS A 255 -12.09 -14.07 -21.44
N GLU A 256 -10.83 -14.44 -21.54
CA GLU A 256 -10.40 -15.78 -21.90
C GLU A 256 -10.69 -16.80 -20.78
N PRO A 257 -10.88 -18.09 -21.13
CA PRO A 257 -10.95 -19.16 -20.14
C PRO A 257 -9.70 -19.22 -19.25
N ASN A 258 -9.86 -19.66 -17.99
CA ASN A 258 -8.74 -19.78 -17.05
C ASN A 258 -7.57 -20.60 -17.58
N SER A 259 -7.83 -21.65 -18.38
CA SER A 259 -6.77 -22.44 -19.03
C SER A 259 -5.88 -21.59 -19.95
N VAL A 260 -6.46 -20.65 -20.70
CA VAL A 260 -5.74 -19.74 -21.61
C VAL A 260 -5.01 -18.66 -20.81
N LEU A 261 -5.67 -18.07 -19.81
CA LEU A 261 -5.03 -17.09 -18.92
C LEU A 261 -3.82 -17.70 -18.21
N LYS A 262 -3.96 -18.92 -17.69
CA LYS A 262 -2.88 -19.68 -17.07
C LYS A 262 -1.72 -19.94 -18.02
N GLU A 263 -1.99 -20.35 -19.25
CA GLU A 263 -0.95 -20.51 -20.28
C GLU A 263 -0.16 -19.21 -20.49
N TRP A 264 -0.85 -18.08 -20.63
CA TRP A 264 -0.19 -16.78 -20.80
C TRP A 264 0.62 -16.40 -19.58
N VAL A 265 0.10 -16.62 -18.37
CA VAL A 265 0.81 -16.33 -17.13
C VAL A 265 2.08 -17.18 -17.02
N VAL A 266 1.98 -18.49 -17.25
CA VAL A 266 3.14 -19.40 -17.24
C VAL A 266 4.17 -18.93 -18.25
N GLN A 267 3.77 -18.59 -19.47
CA GLN A 267 4.69 -18.12 -20.52
C GLN A 267 5.39 -16.81 -20.14
N LEU A 268 4.65 -15.84 -19.60
CA LEU A 268 5.13 -14.46 -19.43
C LEU A 268 5.85 -14.23 -18.10
N PHE A 269 5.46 -14.92 -17.03
CA PHE A 269 5.92 -14.64 -15.66
C PHE A 269 6.84 -15.72 -15.08
N SER A 270 6.87 -16.95 -15.61
CA SER A 270 7.87 -17.96 -15.18
C SER A 270 9.33 -17.49 -15.30
N PRO A 271 9.71 -16.65 -16.30
CA PRO A 271 11.06 -16.10 -16.37
C PRO A 271 11.42 -15.08 -15.26
N VAL A 272 10.45 -14.61 -14.47
CA VAL A 272 10.75 -13.72 -13.33
C VAL A 272 11.58 -14.51 -12.31
N ARG A 273 12.72 -13.93 -11.91
CA ARG A 273 13.71 -14.62 -11.09
C ARG A 273 13.19 -14.84 -9.68
N ASN A 274 13.18 -16.11 -9.25
CA ASN A 274 13.07 -16.47 -7.84
C ASN A 274 14.45 -16.35 -7.16
N LYS A 275 14.51 -15.59 -6.06
CA LYS A 275 15.69 -15.40 -5.20
C LYS A 275 15.53 -16.08 -3.84
N ASN A 276 14.42 -16.81 -3.62
CA ASN A 276 14.09 -17.51 -2.39
C ASN A 276 14.18 -16.63 -1.14
N LEU A 277 13.57 -15.44 -1.20
CA LEU A 277 13.61 -14.46 -0.11
C LEU A 277 12.49 -14.72 0.89
N SER A 278 12.71 -14.37 2.15
CA SER A 278 11.64 -14.24 3.12
C SER A 278 10.94 -12.89 2.97
N VAL A 279 9.62 -12.84 3.23
CA VAL A 279 8.89 -11.57 3.35
C VAL A 279 9.57 -10.69 4.41
N PRO A 280 9.84 -9.40 4.14
CA PRO A 280 10.44 -8.51 5.12
C PRO A 280 9.62 -8.43 6.40
N THR A 281 10.29 -8.60 7.54
CA THR A 281 9.68 -8.44 8.87
C THR A 281 10.41 -7.37 9.66
N PHE A 282 9.67 -6.51 10.34
CA PHE A 282 10.22 -5.41 11.13
C PHE A 282 9.98 -5.66 12.62
N THR A 283 11.04 -5.68 13.41
CA THR A 283 10.96 -5.89 14.86
C THR A 283 10.77 -4.56 15.60
N GLY A 284 9.91 -4.55 16.60
CA GLY A 284 9.65 -3.37 17.43
C GLY A 284 8.28 -2.75 17.16
N LYS A 285 8.00 -1.62 17.79
CA LYS A 285 6.70 -0.93 17.65
C LYS A 285 6.92 0.51 17.15
N PRO A 286 6.04 1.01 16.28
CA PRO A 286 6.06 2.42 15.86
C PRO A 286 5.76 3.36 17.04
N TYR A 287 4.98 2.91 18.03
CA TYR A 287 4.70 3.67 19.24
C TYR A 287 5.08 2.85 20.47
N THR A 288 6.08 3.33 21.22
CA THR A 288 6.47 2.78 22.53
C THR A 288 5.84 3.63 23.64
N MET A 289 6.04 3.25 24.91
CA MET A 289 5.56 4.04 26.06
C MET A 289 5.99 5.52 26.03
N GLN A 290 7.13 5.84 25.39
CA GLN A 290 7.60 7.22 25.23
C GLN A 290 6.74 8.06 24.28
N GLN A 291 6.03 7.42 23.36
CA GLN A 291 5.18 8.09 22.37
C GLN A 291 3.68 8.07 22.76
N LEU A 292 3.31 7.45 23.90
CA LEU A 292 1.90 7.37 24.35
C LEU A 292 1.51 8.51 25.28
N GLY A 293 0.21 8.81 25.36
CA GLY A 293 -0.32 9.85 26.24
C GLY A 293 0.05 11.27 25.79
N MET A 294 0.46 11.41 24.53
CA MET A 294 0.89 12.67 23.96
C MET A 294 -0.30 13.47 23.42
N PHE A 295 -0.19 14.80 23.50
CA PHE A 295 -1.13 15.73 22.90
C PHE A 295 -0.39 16.62 21.91
N HIS A 296 -0.75 16.51 20.63
CA HIS A 296 -0.13 17.26 19.55
C HIS A 296 -1.10 18.29 18.98
N LYS A 297 -0.57 19.46 18.60
CA LYS A 297 -1.31 20.49 17.88
C LYS A 297 -0.67 20.66 16.51
N MET A 298 -1.48 20.58 15.47
CA MET A 298 -1.05 20.79 14.09
C MET A 298 -1.85 21.94 13.50
N VAL A 299 -1.18 22.82 12.77
CA VAL A 299 -1.84 23.91 12.03
C VAL A 299 -2.12 23.39 10.61
N PRO A 300 -3.39 23.25 10.21
CA PRO A 300 -3.75 22.78 8.88
C PRO A 300 -3.55 23.87 7.83
N VAL A 301 -3.47 23.45 6.57
CA VAL A 301 -3.47 24.34 5.40
C VAL A 301 -4.90 24.80 5.09
N ALA A 302 -5.83 23.85 5.06
CA ALA A 302 -7.25 24.16 4.87
C ALA A 302 -7.91 24.62 6.18
N LEU A 303 -9.05 25.32 6.04
CA LEU A 303 -9.85 25.76 7.17
C LEU A 303 -10.62 24.57 7.79
N LEU A 304 -9.94 23.81 8.64
CA LEU A 304 -10.48 22.61 9.31
C LEU A 304 -10.16 22.60 10.80
N HIS A 305 -11.02 21.91 11.57
CA HIS A 305 -10.92 21.80 13.03
C HIS A 305 -11.05 20.36 13.50
N THR A 306 -10.06 19.51 13.23
CA THR A 306 -10.12 18.08 13.55
C THR A 306 -9.50 17.74 14.89
N VAL A 307 -10.06 16.71 15.55
CA VAL A 307 -9.44 16.04 16.69
C VAL A 307 -9.19 14.59 16.31
N THR A 308 -7.96 14.13 16.37
CA THR A 308 -7.64 12.72 16.12
C THR A 308 -7.21 12.06 17.41
N LEU A 309 -7.91 10.99 17.80
CA LEU A 309 -7.53 10.09 18.89
C LEU A 309 -6.91 8.85 18.26
N MET A 310 -5.65 8.58 18.59
CA MET A 310 -4.91 7.46 18.04
C MET A 310 -4.54 6.46 19.13
N PHE A 311 -4.92 5.20 18.94
CA PHE A 311 -4.63 4.10 19.86
C PHE A 311 -3.79 3.04 19.15
N PRO A 312 -2.54 2.77 19.56
CA PRO A 312 -1.82 1.65 18.98
C PRO A 312 -2.47 0.34 19.41
N ILE A 313 -2.73 -0.54 18.44
CA ILE A 313 -3.32 -1.87 18.62
C ILE A 313 -2.35 -2.95 18.13
N GLU A 314 -2.58 -4.18 18.59
CA GLU A 314 -1.85 -5.34 18.10
C GLU A 314 -2.36 -5.75 16.72
N LYS A 315 -1.56 -6.54 15.99
CA LYS A 315 -1.92 -7.00 14.64
C LYS A 315 -3.14 -7.91 14.68
N GLY A 316 -4.20 -7.51 13.98
CA GLY A 316 -5.44 -8.28 13.86
C GLY A 316 -5.53 -9.21 12.64
N TYR A 317 -4.59 -9.17 11.69
CA TYR A 317 -4.72 -9.95 10.43
C TYR A 317 -4.81 -11.47 10.65
N GLU A 318 -4.13 -12.03 11.66
CA GLU A 318 -4.25 -13.46 12.01
C GLU A 318 -5.64 -13.82 12.54
N ARG A 319 -6.41 -12.81 12.94
CA ARG A 319 -7.77 -12.88 13.48
C ARG A 319 -8.80 -12.24 12.55
N TYR A 320 -8.52 -12.22 11.25
CA TYR A 320 -9.40 -11.62 10.26
C TYR A 320 -10.82 -12.21 10.25
N LEU A 321 -11.00 -13.46 10.70
CA LEU A 321 -12.31 -14.12 10.79
C LEU A 321 -13.16 -13.59 11.95
N THR A 322 -12.55 -13.22 13.08
CA THR A 322 -13.27 -12.69 14.25
C THR A 322 -13.54 -11.20 14.16
N ARG A 323 -12.79 -10.47 13.32
CA ARG A 323 -13.01 -9.05 13.01
C ARG A 323 -13.17 -8.17 14.27
N GLU A 324 -12.40 -8.43 15.32
CA GLU A 324 -12.62 -7.80 16.64
C GLU A 324 -12.53 -6.28 16.58
N TYR A 325 -11.56 -5.76 15.80
CA TYR A 325 -11.41 -4.32 15.65
C TYR A 325 -12.53 -3.70 14.81
N ASP A 326 -12.99 -4.37 13.76
CA ASP A 326 -14.13 -3.86 12.96
C ASP A 326 -15.41 -3.81 13.81
N TYR A 327 -15.62 -4.79 14.69
CA TYR A 327 -16.73 -4.77 15.65
C TYR A 327 -16.66 -3.55 16.59
N LEU A 328 -15.47 -3.28 17.16
CA LEU A 328 -15.26 -2.09 17.99
C LEU A 328 -15.45 -0.80 17.19
N GLY A 329 -14.94 -0.75 15.96
CA GLY A 329 -15.14 0.37 15.04
C GLY A 329 -16.61 0.62 14.79
N HIS A 330 -17.38 -0.42 14.48
CA HIS A 330 -18.82 -0.33 14.28
C HIS A 330 -19.55 0.27 15.49
N LEU A 331 -19.20 -0.14 16.71
CA LEU A 331 -19.81 0.41 17.94
C LEU A 331 -19.40 1.86 18.20
N ILE A 332 -18.12 2.20 18.04
CA ILE A 332 -17.61 3.55 18.31
C ILE A 332 -18.17 4.55 17.29
N GLY A 333 -18.26 4.17 16.02
CA GLY A 333 -18.76 5.00 14.93
C GLY A 333 -20.25 4.90 14.71
N HIS A 334 -20.98 4.22 15.59
CA HIS A 334 -22.43 4.13 15.48
C HIS A 334 -23.03 5.53 15.54
N GLU A 335 -24.05 5.79 14.72
CA GLU A 335 -24.62 7.15 14.59
C GLU A 335 -26.05 7.26 15.15
N ALA A 336 -26.68 6.16 15.56
CA ALA A 336 -28.04 6.19 16.10
C ALA A 336 -28.13 6.86 17.48
N GLU A 337 -29.36 7.05 17.96
CA GLU A 337 -29.64 7.54 19.31
C GLU A 337 -28.91 6.72 20.38
N GLY A 338 -28.37 7.39 21.40
CA GLY A 338 -27.55 6.78 22.45
C GLY A 338 -26.09 6.52 22.08
N SER A 339 -25.68 6.76 20.83
CA SER A 339 -24.27 6.65 20.42
C SER A 339 -23.37 7.78 20.94
N ILE A 340 -22.05 7.58 20.84
CA ILE A 340 -21.05 8.62 21.16
C ILE A 340 -21.26 9.86 20.28
N LEU A 341 -21.49 9.67 18.97
CA LEU A 341 -21.74 10.78 18.05
C LEU A 341 -23.01 11.55 18.45
N HIS A 342 -24.09 10.83 18.75
CA HIS A 342 -25.35 11.45 19.17
C HIS A 342 -25.17 12.31 20.44
N LEU A 343 -24.50 11.77 21.46
CA LEU A 343 -24.23 12.48 22.72
C LEU A 343 -23.31 13.70 22.56
N LEU A 344 -22.38 13.68 21.61
CA LEU A 344 -21.47 14.79 21.34
C LEU A 344 -22.08 15.86 20.42
N LYS A 345 -23.14 15.52 19.69
CA LYS A 345 -23.83 16.40 18.75
C LYS A 345 -24.99 17.17 19.39
N TYR A 346 -25.62 16.62 20.43
CA TYR A 346 -26.79 17.19 21.09
C TYR A 346 -26.57 17.41 22.60
N PRO A 347 -27.00 18.55 23.19
CA PRO A 347 -27.77 19.66 22.60
C PRO A 347 -26.90 20.73 21.92
N HIS A 348 -25.57 20.62 21.98
CA HIS A 348 -24.65 21.57 21.35
C HIS A 348 -23.88 20.87 20.23
N PRO A 349 -23.93 21.35 18.97
CA PRO A 349 -23.24 20.73 17.85
C PRO A 349 -21.74 21.06 17.89
N LEU A 350 -21.07 20.64 18.96
CA LEU A 350 -19.62 20.73 19.10
C LEU A 350 -18.92 19.78 18.13
N LEU A 351 -19.60 18.71 17.71
CA LEU A 351 -19.10 17.69 16.81
C LEU A 351 -20.06 17.43 15.63
N GLN A 352 -19.54 17.49 14.41
CA GLN A 352 -20.34 17.26 13.20
C GLN A 352 -20.36 15.79 12.75
N ALA A 353 -19.27 15.06 12.97
CA ALA A 353 -19.09 13.67 12.56
C ALA A 353 -18.06 12.95 13.45
N LEU A 354 -18.18 11.63 13.53
CA LEU A 354 -17.26 10.74 14.24
C LEU A 354 -16.95 9.58 13.30
N ALA A 355 -15.69 9.43 12.93
CA ALA A 355 -15.26 8.38 12.01
C ALA A 355 -14.22 7.50 12.72
N PRO A 356 -14.57 6.27 13.13
CA PRO A 356 -13.58 5.32 13.58
C PRO A 356 -12.90 4.68 12.36
N PHE A 357 -11.59 4.54 12.44
CA PHE A 357 -10.80 3.78 11.48
C PHE A 357 -10.10 2.66 12.25
N THR A 358 -10.50 1.44 11.96
CA THR A 358 -9.96 0.22 12.56
C THR A 358 -9.19 -0.52 11.48
N CYS A 359 -7.90 -0.73 11.69
CA CYS A 359 -7.01 -1.41 10.75
C CYS A 359 -6.98 -0.84 9.32
N GLN A 360 -6.27 0.28 9.14
CA GLN A 360 -5.81 0.72 7.83
C GLN A 360 -4.43 1.41 7.97
N PRO A 361 -3.45 1.19 7.06
CA PRO A 361 -2.65 2.32 6.59
C PRO A 361 -3.68 3.38 6.20
N LEU A 362 -3.60 4.62 6.72
CA LEU A 362 -4.52 5.71 6.33
C LEU A 362 -4.91 5.53 4.85
N PRO A 363 -6.21 5.61 4.50
CA PRO A 363 -6.73 5.19 3.20
C PRO A 363 -5.72 5.59 2.14
N ALA A 364 -5.22 4.63 1.36
CA ALA A 364 -4.41 4.92 0.19
C ALA A 364 -5.16 6.04 -0.54
N LEU A 365 -4.64 7.26 -0.39
CA LEU A 365 -5.21 8.43 -1.03
C LEU A 365 -4.87 8.18 -2.48
N SER A 366 -5.83 7.61 -3.22
CA SER A 366 -5.76 7.53 -4.66
C SER A 366 -5.28 8.90 -5.14
N PRO A 367 -4.12 9.00 -5.82
CA PRO A 367 -3.85 10.20 -6.56
C PRO A 367 -4.98 10.36 -7.61
N PRO A 368 -5.30 11.61 -7.98
CA PRO A 368 -6.50 11.96 -8.74
C PRO A 368 -6.65 11.21 -10.07
#